data_AF-A0A4Y1ZH64-F1
#
_entry.id   AF-A0A4Y1ZH64-F1
#
_cell.length_a   1.000
_cell.length_b   1.000
_cell.length_c   1.000
_cell.angle_alpha   90.00
_cell.angle_beta   90.00
_cell.angle_gamma   90.00
#
_symmetry.space_group_name_H-M   'P 1'
#
loop_
_entity.id
_entity.type
_entity.pdbx_description
1 polymer ?
#
loop_
_entity_poly.entity_id
_entity_poly.type
_entity_poly.pdbx_seq_one_letter_code
_entity_poly.pdbx_strand_id
1 'polypeptide(L)' 'MVAYLKKKKQLPIKDLLQFVSCSRKTIERNRKYIIALALIYIGGFSALRSYIEPEMETVQ' A
#
# COMPACT_ATOMS: atom_id res chain seq x y z
N MET A 1 -7.28 -6.01 -7.53
CA MET A 1 -6.94 -5.49 -6.18
C MET A 1 -7.58 -4.13 -5.85
N VAL A 2 -7.33 -3.08 -6.64
CA VAL A 2 -7.82 -1.70 -6.39
C VAL A 2 -9.35 -1.59 -6.31
N ALA A 3 -10.07 -2.25 -7.22
CA ALA A 3 -11.54 -2.24 -7.23
C ALA A 3 -12.14 -2.90 -5.97
N TYR A 4 -11.50 -3.95 -5.44
CA TYR A 4 -11.94 -4.62 -4.21
C TYR A 4 -11.77 -3.69 -3.00
N LEU A 5 -10.63 -3.01 -2.90
CA LEU A 5 -10.36 -2.03 -1.85
C LEU A 5 -11.38 -0.89 -1.87
N LYS A 6 -11.67 -0.32 -3.05
CA LYS A 6 -12.66 0.77 -3.20
C LYS A 6 -14.08 0.33 -2.87
N LYS A 7 -14.48 -0.89 -3.25
CA LYS A 7 -15.87 -1.40 -3.06
C LYS A 7 -16.13 -1.96 -1.66
N LYS A 8 -15.16 -2.68 -1.07
CA LYS A 8 -15.31 -3.37 0.22
C LYS A 8 -14.63 -2.63 1.38
N LYS A 9 -13.82 -1.60 1.11
CA LYS A 9 -12.97 -0.92 2.12
C LYS A 9 -12.09 -1.89 2.92
N GLN A 10 -11.71 -3.00 2.30
CA GLN A 10 -10.97 -4.10 2.90
C GLN A 10 -9.78 -4.48 2.02
N LEU A 11 -8.70 -4.92 2.68
CA LEU A 11 -7.50 -5.42 1.99
C LEU A 11 -7.74 -6.85 1.48
N PRO A 12 -7.51 -7.16 0.20
CA PRO A 12 -7.56 -8.53 -0.30
C PRO A 12 -6.30 -9.30 0.13
N ILE A 13 -6.28 -9.76 1.39
CA ILE A 13 -5.10 -10.39 2.01
C ILE A 13 -4.65 -11.63 1.23
N LYS A 14 -5.60 -12.45 0.76
CA LYS A 14 -5.30 -13.70 0.06
C LYS A 14 -4.54 -13.46 -1.25
N ASP A 15 -4.95 -12.42 -1.99
CA ASP A 15 -4.26 -12.01 -3.21
C ASP A 15 -2.94 -11.33 -2.86
N LEU A 16 -2.90 -10.47 -1.83
CA LEU A 16 -1.69 -9.75 -1.44
C LEU A 16 -0.55 -10.68 -1.06
N LEU A 17 -0.84 -11.77 -0.33
CA LEU A 17 0.13 -12.81 0.05
C LEU A 17 0.80 -13.49 -1.16
N GLN A 18 0.24 -13.39 -2.36
CA GLN A 18 0.88 -13.90 -3.58
C GLN A 18 1.98 -12.96 -4.10
N PHE A 19 1.94 -11.69 -3.73
CA PHE A 19 2.86 -10.65 -4.21
C PHE A 19 3.88 -10.21 -3.15
N VAL A 20 3.72 -10.61 -1.89
CA VAL A 20 4.58 -10.20 -0.78
C VAL A 20 5.07 -11.40 0.01
N SER A 21 6.32 -11.34 0.47
CA SER A 21 6.95 -12.39 1.28
C SER A 21 6.58 -12.34 2.77
N CYS A 22 5.78 -11.35 3.20
CA CYS A 22 5.44 -11.17 4.60
C CYS A 22 4.27 -12.05 5.05
N SER A 23 4.28 -12.46 6.32
CA SER A 23 3.25 -13.34 6.87
C SER A 23 1.86 -12.69 6.89
N ARG A 24 0.80 -13.52 6.85
CA ARG A 24 -0.60 -13.05 7.04
C ARG A 24 -0.74 -12.20 8.31
N LYS A 25 -0.12 -12.62 9.42
CA LYS A 25 -0.15 -11.88 10.70
C LYS A 25 0.45 -10.48 10.56
N THR A 26 1.52 -10.33 9.78
CA THR A 26 2.15 -9.03 9.51
C THR A 26 1.24 -8.11 8.72
N ILE A 27 0.59 -8.63 7.68
CA ILE A 27 -0.34 -7.85 6.85
C ILE A 27 -1.55 -7.40 7.66
N GLU A 28 -2.16 -8.29 8.45
CA GLU A 28 -3.35 -7.96 9.23
C GLU A 28 -3.10 -6.92 10.31
N ARG A 29 -1.94 -6.97 10.96
CA ARG A 29 -1.50 -5.96 11.93
C ARG A 29 -1.28 -4.60 11.27
N ASN A 30 -0.70 -4.57 10.07
CA ASN A 30 -0.39 -3.35 9.34
C ASN A 30 -1.50 -2.90 8.37
N ARG A 31 -2.67 -3.55 8.36
CA ARG A 31 -3.71 -3.35 7.33
C ARG A 31 -4.13 -1.90 7.13
N LYS A 32 -4.25 -1.12 8.22
CA LYS A 32 -4.64 0.30 8.14
C LYS A 32 -3.60 1.13 7.38
N TYR A 33 -2.31 0.88 7.63
CA TYR A 33 -1.21 1.54 6.94
C TYR A 33 -1.17 1.16 5.46
N ILE A 34 -1.31 -0.13 5.14
CA ILE A 34 -1.31 -0.60 3.75
C ILE A 34 -2.48 0.01 2.96
N ILE A 35 -3.67 0.10 3.57
CA ILE A 35 -4.83 0.77 2.95
C ILE A 35 -4.55 2.25 2.73
N ALA A 36 -3.99 2.96 3.72
CA ALA A 36 -3.67 4.38 3.61
C ALA A 36 -2.67 4.64 2.48
N LEU A 37 -1.58 3.86 2.42
CA LEU A 37 -0.59 3.92 1.34
C LEU A 37 -1.25 3.67 -0.03
N ALA A 38 -2.06 2.62 -0.15
CA ALA A 38 -2.77 2.34 -1.40
C ALA A 38 -3.64 3.52 -1.85
N LEU A 39 -4.37 4.16 -0.92
CA LEU A 39 -5.17 5.35 -1.23
C LEU A 39 -4.32 6.54 -1.66
N ILE A 40 -3.15 6.75 -1.04
CA ILE A 40 -2.22 7.82 -1.41
C ILE A 40 -1.71 7.62 -2.84
N TYR A 41 -1.28 6.41 -3.18
CA TYR A 41 -0.81 6.07 -4.52
C TYR A 41 -1.91 6.10 -5.58
N ILE A 42 -3.12 5.62 -5.28
CA ILE A 42 -4.25 5.60 -6.22
C ILE A 42 -4.88 6.98 -6.40
N GLY A 43 -4.91 7.79 -5.34
CA GLY A 43 -5.60 9.08 -5.29
C GLY A 43 -4.81 10.24 -5.89
N GLY A 44 -3.56 10.03 -6.33
CA GLY A 44 -2.76 11.07 -6.95
C GLY A 44 -2.25 12.14 -5.97
N PHE A 45 -2.10 11.80 -4.69
CA PHE A 45 -1.60 12.73 -3.67
C PHE A 45 -0.08 12.89 -3.77
N SER A 46 0.39 13.63 -4.77
CA SER A 46 1.83 13.84 -5.05
C SER A 46 2.59 14.40 -3.86
N ALA A 47 2.02 15.37 -3.15
CA ALA A 47 2.63 15.96 -1.97
C ALA A 47 2.79 14.97 -0.80
N LEU A 48 1.87 14.01 -0.63
CA LEU A 48 2.02 12.96 0.39
C LEU A 48 3.01 11.88 -0.06
N ARG A 49 3.04 11.63 -1.37
CA ARG A 49 3.90 10.62 -1.97
C ARG A 49 5.38 10.96 -1.79
N SER A 50 5.76 12.23 -1.85
CA SER A 50 7.13 12.69 -1.57
C SER A 50 7.58 12.47 -0.13
N TYR A 51 6.67 12.27 0.83
CA TYR A 51 7.02 11.90 2.22
C TYR A 51 7.16 10.39 2.43
N ILE A 52 6.73 9.57 1.46
CA ILE A 52 6.71 8.11 1.56
C ILE A 52 7.81 7.50 0.68
N GLU A 53 8.04 8.07 -0.50
CA GLU A 53 9.13 7.65 -1.36
C GLU A 53 10.47 7.97 -0.65
N PRO A 54 11.40 7.01 -0.57
CA PRO A 54 12.72 7.29 -0.05
C PRO A 54 13.33 8.37 -0.94
N GLU A 55 14.07 9.30 -0.32
CA GLU A 55 14.82 10.31 -1.05
C GLU A 55 15.79 9.58 -1.98
N MET A 56 15.44 9.53 -3.27
CA MET A 56 16.28 8.90 -4.27
C MET A 56 17.46 9.87 -4.44
N GLU A 57 18.58 9.60 -3.77
CA GLU A 57 19.85 10.18 -4.16
C GLU A 57 20.05 9.82 -5.63
N THR A 58 19.84 10.79 -6.51
CA THR A 58 20.22 10.67 -7.91
C THR A 58 21.74 10.52 -7.93
N VAL A 59 22.22 9.28 -8.00
CA VAL A 59 23.62 9.00 -8.31
C VAL A 59 23.86 9.60 -9.70
N GLN A 60 24.61 10.70 -9.73
CA GLN A 60 25.10 11.35 -10.94
C GLN A 60 26.09 10.46 -11.69
#